data_AF-A0A811SJW9-F1
#
_entry.id   AF-A0A811SJW9-F1
#
_cell.length_a   1.000
_cell.length_b   1.000
_cell.length_c   1.000
_cell.angle_alpha   90.00
_cell.angle_beta   90.00
_cell.angle_gamma   90.00
#
_symmetry.space_group_name_H-M   'P 1'
#
loop_
_entity.id
_entity.type
_entity.pdbx_description
1 polymer ?
#
loop_
_entity_poly.entity_id
_entity_poly.type
_entity_poly.pdbx_seq_one_letter_code
_entity_poly.pdbx_strand_id
1 'polypeptide(L)'
;MHRCDNASLASVNATGKVVLCYAPEDVNINPPRQGLFNAISNVKKVGARGLIFAGYSSNVLDKADSCNGVMPCVLVDFEIANRIAFYMINTRNATFKATFTARQMVQGVYTFGSLAWSDDGGAHSVRIPIAVRSVIQDFVADVS
;
A
#
# COMPACT_ATOMS: atom_id res chain seq x y z
N MET A 1 -5.47 13.21 -11.95
CA MET A 1 -4.24 12.47 -12.29
C MET A 1 -3.39 12.41 -11.02
N HIS A 2 -3.21 11.23 -10.41
CA HIS A 2 -2.60 11.10 -9.07
C HIS A 2 -1.19 10.54 -9.18
N ARG A 3 -0.29 11.30 -9.83
CA ARG A 3 1.13 10.97 -9.87
C ARG A 3 1.74 11.19 -8.48
N CYS A 4 2.70 10.36 -8.11
CA CYS A 4 3.46 10.48 -6.86
C CYS A 4 4.90 10.93 -7.11
N ASP A 5 5.07 11.79 -8.12
CA ASP A 5 6.29 12.57 -8.29
C ASP A 5 6.33 13.72 -7.26
N ASN A 6 7.51 14.31 -7.12
CA ASN A 6 7.75 15.35 -6.13
C ASN A 6 6.89 16.60 -6.34
N ALA A 7 6.63 16.99 -7.60
CA ALA A 7 5.86 18.20 -7.91
C ALA A 7 4.38 18.01 -7.56
N SER A 8 3.81 16.87 -7.94
CA SER A 8 2.44 16.49 -7.64
C SER A 8 2.21 16.42 -6.12
N LEU A 9 3.13 15.77 -5.39
CA LEU A 9 3.02 15.63 -3.93
C LEU A 9 3.23 16.95 -3.17
N ALA A 10 4.06 17.86 -3.68
CA ALA A 10 4.26 19.18 -3.08
C ALA A 10 2.99 20.05 -3.11
N SER A 11 2.09 19.80 -4.07
CA SER A 11 0.83 20.54 -4.22
C SER A 11 -0.32 20.03 -3.35
N VAL A 12 -0.12 18.94 -2.60
CA VAL A 12 -1.18 18.30 -1.80
C VAL A 12 -0.79 18.15 -0.33
N ASN A 13 -1.77 18.30 0.58
CA ASN A 13 -1.54 18.03 2.01
C ASN A 13 -1.70 16.52 2.29
N ALA A 14 -0.60 15.79 2.15
CA ALA A 14 -0.51 14.33 2.32
C ALA A 14 -0.06 13.88 3.73
N THR A 15 0.39 14.81 4.58
CA THR A 15 0.92 14.49 5.92
C THR A 15 -0.12 13.73 6.75
N GLY A 16 0.28 12.59 7.32
CA GLY A 16 -0.59 11.76 8.15
C GLY A 16 -1.63 10.92 7.39
N LYS A 17 -1.69 11.01 6.06
CA LYS A 17 -2.70 10.32 5.23
C LYS A 17 -2.12 9.10 4.51
N VAL A 18 -3.02 8.26 4.00
CA VAL A 18 -2.68 7.22 3.02
C VAL A 18 -2.84 7.80 1.62
N VAL A 19 -1.82 7.63 0.77
CA VAL A 19 -1.77 8.20 -0.59
C VAL A 19 -1.99 7.11 -1.61
N LEU A 20 -2.89 7.35 -2.56
CA LEU A 20 -3.07 6.54 -3.77
C LEU A 20 -2.23 7.12 -4.91
N CYS A 21 -1.29 6.32 -5.43
CA CYS A 21 -0.48 6.63 -6.58
C CYS A 21 -1.01 5.89 -7.81
N TYR A 22 -1.52 6.63 -8.78
CA TYR A 22 -2.21 6.12 -9.97
C TYR A 22 -1.82 6.95 -11.19
N ALA A 23 -1.00 6.35 -12.07
CA ALA A 23 -0.52 6.95 -13.30
C ALA A 23 -0.34 5.89 -14.42
N PRO A 24 -1.43 5.38 -15.01
CA PRO A 24 -1.36 4.35 -16.07
C PRO A 24 -0.59 4.82 -17.31
N GLU A 25 -0.63 6.12 -17.60
CA GLU A 25 0.06 6.73 -18.75
C GLU A 25 1.58 6.76 -18.57
N ASP A 26 2.04 6.72 -17.32
CA ASP A 26 3.47 6.77 -17.00
C ASP A 26 4.15 5.42 -17.09
N VAL A 27 3.41 4.32 -17.25
CA VAL A 27 3.97 2.96 -17.21
C VAL A 27 5.03 2.74 -18.30
N ASN A 28 4.89 3.40 -19.44
CA ASN A 28 5.85 3.35 -20.54
C ASN A 28 7.13 4.18 -20.28
N ILE A 29 7.05 5.19 -19.40
CA ILE A 29 8.14 6.12 -19.09
C ILE A 29 8.87 5.68 -17.81
N ASN A 30 8.09 5.26 -16.81
CA ASN A 30 8.53 4.78 -15.51
C ASN A 30 7.96 3.38 -15.30
N PRO A 31 8.74 2.33 -15.59
CA PRO A 31 8.32 0.97 -15.35
C PRO A 31 7.85 0.80 -13.88
N PRO A 32 6.84 -0.04 -13.60
CA PRO A 32 6.21 -0.12 -12.28
C PRO A 32 7.18 -0.32 -11.10
N ARG A 33 8.30 -1.02 -11.32
CA ARG A 33 9.36 -1.21 -10.32
C ARG A 33 10.06 0.09 -9.94
N GLN A 34 10.38 0.93 -10.92
CA GLN A 34 11.01 2.23 -10.69
C GLN A 34 9.98 3.26 -10.19
N GLY A 35 8.78 3.23 -10.74
CA GLY A 35 7.64 4.02 -10.27
C GLY A 35 7.36 3.79 -8.78
N LEU A 36 7.32 2.52 -8.34
CA LEU A 36 7.09 2.20 -6.93
C LEU A 36 8.21 2.74 -6.04
N PHE A 37 9.48 2.48 -6.40
CA PHE A 37 10.61 2.93 -5.59
C PHE A 37 10.61 4.46 -5.39
N ASN A 38 10.34 5.20 -6.47
CA ASN A 38 10.24 6.66 -6.43
C ASN A 38 9.04 7.12 -5.59
N ALA A 39 7.88 6.49 -5.77
CA ALA A 39 6.68 6.79 -5.00
C ALA A 39 6.90 6.57 -3.49
N ILE A 40 7.51 5.45 -3.09
CA ILE A 40 7.85 5.18 -1.67
C ILE A 40 8.71 6.30 -1.09
N SER A 41 9.77 6.68 -1.81
CA SER A 41 10.69 7.75 -1.37
C SER A 41 9.97 9.08 -1.19
N ASN A 42 9.16 9.48 -2.17
CA ASN A 42 8.49 10.79 -2.15
C ASN A 42 7.35 10.83 -1.13
N VAL A 43 6.54 9.78 -1.05
CA VAL A 43 5.42 9.67 -0.10
C VAL A 43 5.93 9.65 1.34
N LYS A 44 7.03 8.95 1.60
CA LYS A 44 7.72 9.00 2.91
C LYS A 44 8.16 10.42 3.25
N LYS A 45 8.80 11.12 2.31
CA LYS A 45 9.34 12.48 2.52
C LYS A 45 8.26 13.49 2.88
N VAL A 46 7.07 13.38 2.31
CA VAL A 46 5.94 14.28 2.63
C VAL A 46 5.17 13.87 3.90
N GLY A 47 5.68 12.91 4.67
CA GLY A 47 5.10 12.53 5.97
C GLY A 47 3.78 11.78 5.87
N ALA A 48 3.47 11.17 4.72
CA ALA A 48 2.34 10.27 4.60
C ALA A 48 2.55 9.00 5.45
N ARG A 49 1.45 8.37 5.85
CA ARG A 49 1.43 7.18 6.72
C ARG A 49 1.10 5.89 5.98
N GLY A 50 0.92 5.93 4.66
CA GLY A 50 0.69 4.75 3.85
C GLY A 50 0.67 5.05 2.36
N LEU A 51 0.91 4.01 1.58
CA LEU A 51 0.98 4.06 0.12
C LEU A 51 0.10 2.95 -0.48
N ILE A 52 -0.78 3.32 -1.40
CA ILE A 52 -1.43 2.41 -2.34
C ILE A 52 -0.86 2.71 -3.71
N PHE A 53 -0.23 1.74 -4.37
CA PHE A 53 0.42 1.93 -5.66
C PHE A 53 -0.22 1.05 -6.73
N ALA A 54 -0.64 1.67 -7.83
CA ALA A 54 -1.23 0.99 -8.99
C ALA A 54 -0.16 0.55 -10.00
N GLY A 55 -0.10 -0.73 -10.35
CA GLY A 55 0.86 -1.26 -11.32
C GLY A 55 0.54 -2.69 -11.80
N TYR A 56 1.03 -3.07 -12.98
CA TYR A 56 0.71 -4.37 -13.61
C TYR A 56 1.75 -5.49 -13.39
N SER A 57 2.96 -5.23 -12.88
CA SER A 57 4.02 -6.26 -12.85
C SER A 57 4.25 -6.91 -11.49
N SER A 58 4.28 -8.24 -11.48
CA SER A 58 4.53 -9.12 -10.33
C SER A 58 5.96 -9.06 -9.78
N ASN A 59 6.90 -8.46 -10.53
CA ASN A 59 8.32 -8.34 -10.17
C ASN A 59 8.64 -7.10 -9.31
N VAL A 60 7.61 -6.53 -8.68
CA VAL A 60 7.66 -5.27 -7.91
C VAL A 60 7.71 -5.54 -6.40
N LEU A 61 7.45 -6.78 -5.98
CA LEU A 61 7.38 -7.18 -4.57
C LEU A 61 8.70 -6.95 -3.82
N ASP A 62 9.86 -7.20 -4.42
CA ASP A 62 11.17 -6.97 -3.78
C ASP A 62 11.40 -5.50 -3.38
N LYS A 63 10.69 -4.56 -4.01
CA LYS A 63 10.80 -3.12 -3.69
C LYS A 63 9.80 -2.66 -2.65
N ALA A 64 8.71 -3.39 -2.46
CA ALA A 64 7.78 -3.16 -1.36
C ALA A 64 8.44 -3.39 0.01
N ASP A 65 9.52 -4.17 0.09
CA ASP A 65 10.35 -4.30 1.31
C ASP A 65 10.89 -2.95 1.79
N SER A 66 11.06 -1.96 0.91
CA SER A 66 11.47 -0.59 1.28
C SER A 66 10.43 0.12 2.16
N CYS A 67 9.19 -0.40 2.20
CA CYS A 67 8.13 0.09 3.06
C CYS A 67 8.16 -0.53 4.46
N ASN A 68 8.87 -1.65 4.64
CA ASN A 68 8.89 -2.39 5.90
C ASN A 68 9.43 -1.51 7.04
N GLY A 69 8.68 -1.43 8.14
CA GLY A 69 9.01 -0.55 9.27
C GLY A 69 8.89 0.95 9.00
N VAL A 70 8.53 1.37 7.78
CA VAL A 70 8.37 2.78 7.39
C VAL A 70 6.90 3.17 7.28
N MET A 71 6.14 2.45 6.47
CA MET A 71 4.69 2.64 6.29
C MET A 71 4.07 1.42 5.60
N PRO A 72 2.78 1.12 5.79
CA PRO A 72 2.09 0.12 4.97
C PRO A 72 2.13 0.51 3.49
N CYS A 73 2.50 -0.46 2.65
CA CYS A 73 2.40 -0.37 1.19
C CYS A 73 1.46 -1.45 0.67
N VAL A 74 0.51 -1.05 -0.17
CA VAL A 74 -0.44 -1.94 -0.85
C VAL A 74 -0.24 -1.80 -2.34
N LEU A 75 0.00 -2.91 -3.03
CA LEU A 75 0.06 -2.95 -4.48
C LEU A 75 -1.28 -3.41 -5.02
N VAL A 76 -1.81 -2.69 -6.00
CA VAL A 76 -3.08 -2.98 -6.66
C VAL A 76 -2.89 -2.87 -8.18
N ASP A 77 -3.77 -3.50 -8.94
CA ASP A 77 -3.88 -3.21 -10.37
C ASP A 77 -4.60 -1.86 -10.60
N PHE A 78 -4.60 -1.40 -11.85
CA PHE A 78 -5.21 -0.13 -12.20
C PHE A 78 -6.75 -0.14 -12.13
N GLU A 79 -7.40 -1.31 -12.26
CA GLU A 79 -8.85 -1.42 -12.14
C GLU A 79 -9.28 -1.16 -10.69
N ILE A 80 -8.63 -1.84 -9.74
CA ILE A 80 -8.84 -1.65 -8.31
C ILE A 80 -8.49 -0.22 -7.89
N ALA A 81 -7.37 0.32 -8.37
CA ALA A 81 -7.00 1.71 -8.09
C ALA A 81 -8.05 2.71 -8.60
N ASN A 82 -8.63 2.49 -9.77
CA ASN A 82 -9.69 3.34 -10.31
C ASN A 82 -10.95 3.30 -9.43
N ARG A 83 -11.32 2.11 -8.93
CA ARG A 83 -12.44 1.96 -7.97
C ARG A 83 -12.18 2.72 -6.67
N ILE A 84 -10.96 2.65 -6.14
CA ILE A 84 -10.56 3.40 -4.94
C ILE A 84 -10.63 4.91 -5.21
N ALA A 85 -10.06 5.37 -6.33
CA ALA A 85 -10.07 6.79 -6.70
C ALA A 85 -11.51 7.31 -6.86
N PHE A 86 -12.37 6.55 -7.54
CA PHE A 86 -13.79 6.89 -7.68
C PHE A 86 -14.48 7.01 -6.32
N TYR A 87 -14.24 6.07 -5.41
CA TYR A 87 -14.77 6.14 -4.06
C TYR A 87 -14.27 7.38 -3.29
N MET A 88 -12.97 7.70 -3.40
CA MET A 88 -12.36 8.87 -2.74
C MET A 88 -12.91 10.20 -3.25
N ILE A 89 -13.22 10.31 -4.55
CA ILE A 89 -13.79 11.53 -5.14
C ILE A 89 -15.24 11.75 -4.67
N ASN A 90 -16.02 10.67 -4.53
CA ASN A 90 -17.43 10.74 -4.17
C ASN A 90 -17.69 10.77 -2.65
N THR A 91 -16.65 10.69 -1.83
CA THR A 91 -16.77 10.62 -0.37
C THR A 91 -15.97 11.76 0.28
N ARG A 92 -16.63 12.60 1.10
CA ARG A 92 -15.97 13.76 1.73
C ARG A 92 -14.91 13.39 2.78
N ASN A 93 -15.12 12.29 3.50
CA ASN A 93 -14.17 11.69 4.45
C ASN A 93 -14.36 10.17 4.40
N ALA A 94 -13.39 9.45 3.84
CA ALA A 94 -13.37 8.00 3.87
C ALA A 94 -12.60 7.54 5.11
N THR A 95 -13.30 6.96 6.08
CA THR A 95 -12.68 6.31 7.25
C THR A 95 -12.77 4.82 7.04
N PHE A 96 -11.63 4.12 6.99
CA PHE A 96 -11.61 2.67 6.89
C PHE A 96 -11.02 2.08 8.16
N LYS A 97 -11.70 1.07 8.71
CA LYS A 97 -11.20 0.27 9.84
C LYS A 97 -10.65 -1.03 9.28
N ALA A 98 -9.34 -1.22 9.35
CA ALA A 98 -8.70 -2.48 9.02
C ALA A 98 -8.49 -3.30 10.30
N THR A 99 -9.10 -4.48 10.38
CA THR A 99 -8.86 -5.45 11.47
C THR A 99 -8.00 -6.59 10.94
N PHE A 100 -6.85 -6.80 11.56
CA PHE A 100 -5.94 -7.89 11.20
C PHE A 100 -6.17 -9.08 12.13
N THR A 101 -6.44 -10.25 11.56
CA THR A 101 -6.61 -11.49 12.32
C THR A 101 -5.84 -12.60 11.64
N ALA A 102 -4.73 -13.02 12.25
CA ALA A 102 -3.96 -14.17 11.82
C ALA A 102 -4.78 -15.44 12.07
N ARG A 103 -5.05 -16.23 11.02
CA ARG A 103 -5.84 -17.48 11.16
C ARG A 103 -4.99 -18.70 11.52
N GLN A 104 -3.69 -18.65 11.29
CA GLN A 104 -2.74 -19.68 11.72
C GLN A 104 -1.41 -19.01 12.06
N MET A 105 -0.92 -19.26 13.29
CA MET A 105 0.49 -19.08 13.60
C MET A 105 1.21 -20.35 13.13
N VAL A 106 1.76 -20.31 11.92
CA VAL A 106 2.74 -21.32 11.51
C VAL A 106 4.10 -20.82 11.99
N GLN A 107 4.97 -21.70 12.49
CA GLN A 107 6.37 -21.37 12.81
C GLN A 107 7.14 -21.04 11.52
N GLY A 108 6.86 -19.88 10.96
CA GLY A 108 7.42 -19.40 9.71
C GLY A 108 7.41 -17.88 9.70
N VAL A 109 8.30 -17.30 8.89
CA VAL A 109 8.54 -15.85 8.80
C VAL A 109 7.32 -15.08 8.25
N TYR A 110 6.19 -15.75 7.96
CA TYR A 110 5.01 -15.17 7.34
C TYR A 110 3.74 -15.51 8.11
N THR A 111 2.92 -14.49 8.37
CA THR A 111 1.56 -14.62 8.87
C THR A 111 0.57 -14.47 7.73
N PHE A 112 -0.43 -15.34 7.70
CA PHE A 112 -1.44 -15.35 6.64
C PHE A 112 -2.76 -14.80 7.18
N GLY A 113 -3.29 -13.79 6.48
CA GLY A 113 -4.56 -13.14 6.77
C GLY A 113 -5.32 -12.82 5.47
N SER A 114 -6.46 -12.14 5.60
CA SER A 114 -7.21 -11.67 4.43
C SER A 114 -7.85 -10.32 4.72
N LEU A 115 -7.75 -9.37 3.79
CA LEU A 115 -8.59 -8.18 3.80
C LEU A 115 -9.96 -8.55 3.26
N ALA A 116 -11.01 -8.24 4.01
CA ALA A 116 -12.38 -8.37 3.53
C ALA A 116 -13.13 -7.06 3.80
N TRP A 117 -13.89 -6.60 2.84
CA TRP A 117 -14.82 -5.48 3.01
C TRP A 117 -16.13 -5.76 2.28
N SER A 118 -17.19 -5.18 2.84
CA SER A 118 -18.55 -5.23 2.30
C SER A 118 -19.12 -3.82 2.18
N ASP A 119 -20.03 -3.60 1.24
CA ASP A 119 -20.80 -2.37 1.15
C ASP A 119 -21.83 -2.22 2.29
N ASP A 120 -22.32 -1.00 2.49
CA ASP A 120 -23.43 -0.70 3.41
C ASP A 120 -24.71 -1.31 2.85
N GLY A 121 -25.00 -2.53 3.27
CA GLY A 121 -26.07 -3.39 2.75
C GLY A 121 -25.65 -4.84 2.55
N GLY A 122 -24.35 -5.13 2.52
CA GLY A 122 -23.79 -6.49 2.42
C GLY A 122 -24.02 -7.19 1.08
N ALA A 123 -24.43 -6.46 0.04
CA ALA A 123 -24.71 -7.01 -1.28
C ALA A 123 -23.44 -7.37 -2.05
N HIS A 124 -22.34 -6.66 -1.80
CA HIS A 124 -21.05 -6.92 -2.45
C HIS A 124 -19.95 -7.06 -1.41
N SER A 125 -19.25 -8.19 -1.45
CA SER A 125 -18.08 -8.47 -0.60
C SER A 125 -16.86 -8.77 -1.46
N VAL A 126 -15.73 -8.15 -1.13
CA VAL A 126 -14.43 -8.46 -1.73
C VAL A 126 -13.52 -9.04 -0.65
N ARG A 127 -12.72 -10.05 -1.02
CA ARG A 127 -11.73 -10.68 -0.14
C ARG A 127 -10.40 -10.83 -0.87
N ILE A 128 -9.33 -10.27 -0.31
CA ILE A 128 -7.97 -10.34 -0.85
C ILE A 128 -7.09 -11.12 0.15
N PRO A 129 -6.38 -12.19 -0.27
CA PRO A 129 -5.42 -12.88 0.57
C PRO A 129 -4.18 -12.00 0.81
N ILE A 130 -3.70 -11.94 2.05
CA ILE A 130 -2.45 -11.22 2.40
C ILE A 130 -1.52 -12.15 3.15
N ALA A 131 -0.26 -12.17 2.71
CA ALA A 131 0.86 -12.71 3.46
C ALA A 131 1.70 -11.54 4.01
N VAL A 132 1.88 -11.48 5.34
CA VAL A 132 2.73 -10.48 5.99
C VAL A 132 3.97 -11.16 6.54
N ARG A 133 5.15 -10.74 6.11
CA ARG A 133 6.41 -11.22 6.66
C ARG A 133 6.65 -10.61 8.04
N SER A 134 6.71 -11.40 9.09
CA SER A 134 7.11 -10.97 10.43
C SER A 134 8.64 -10.87 10.50
N VAL A 135 9.18 -9.67 10.68
CA VAL A 135 10.59 -9.46 11.01
C VAL A 135 10.71 -9.48 12.52
N ILE A 136 11.33 -10.54 13.06
CA ILE A 136 11.85 -10.52 14.42
C ILE A 136 13.13 -9.68 14.33
N GLN A 137 13.16 -8.50 14.95
CA GLN A 137 14.43 -7.86 15.26
C GLN A 137 15.06 -8.74 16.34
N ASP A 138 16.04 -9.55 15.96
CA ASP A 138 16.89 -10.22 16.93
C ASP A 138 17.50 -9.11 17.81
N PHE A 139 17.02 -9.02 19.05
CA PHE A 139 17.76 -8.33 20.09
C PHE A 139 19.11 -9.05 20.15
N VAL A 140 20.16 -8.32 19.79
CA VAL A 140 21.54 -8.73 20.01
C VAL A 140 21.65 -9.11 21.49
N ALA A 141 21.81 -10.40 21.77
CA ALA A 141 22.35 -10.83 23.04
C ALA A 141 23.85 -10.60 22.93
N ASP A 142 24.36 -9.59 23.65
CA ASP A 142 25.79 -9.53 23.99
C ASP A 142 26.14 -10.85 24.67
N VAL A 143 26.87 -11.70 23.96
CA VAL A 143 27.56 -12.83 24.56
C VAL A 143 28.83 -12.29 25.19
N SER A 144 28.85 -12.33 26.52
CA SER A 144 29.95 -11.94 27.40
C SER A 144 31.21 -12.77 27.17
#